data_AF-A0A1V5IWB5-F1
#
_entry.id   AF-A0A1V5IWB5-F1
#
_cell.length_a   1.000
_cell.length_b   1.000
_cell.length_c   1.000
_cell.angle_alpha   90.00
_cell.angle_beta   90.00
_cell.angle_gamma   90.00
#
_symmetry.space_group_name_H-M   'P 1'
#
loop_
_entity.id
_entity.type
_entity.pdbx_description
1 polymer ?
#
loop_
_entity_poly.entity_id
_entity_poly.type
_entity_poly.pdbx_seq_one_letter_code
_entity_poly.pdbx_strand_id
1 'polypeptide(L)'
;MKKIYSIALVALTMGFVFVSCDNEKEEPIKSYTLSVSLEKSDSVYLGTDTANISGYYFRDDFSVDPFVLTHSFGKWGFGEGFTISSCADNTTPGYTNLSAVTRKGVKSNAYFIANTGGAAYSGGLLAEISFKDGKAYNAKECYVTNSTYAYLAIKNHDDGMGSHGIKQWTQSDSFTLTITGYNDRTKTGTVDFKLADGMKIVDNWEHVDLSTLGKVTRITFVLSSTDNGDWGMNTPSYFCLDQLTVTE
;
A
#
# COMPACT_ATOMS: atom_id res chain seq x y z
N MET A 1 -18.18 -13.28 12.16
CA MET A 1 -16.89 -13.89 12.55
C MET A 1 -16.06 -14.12 11.28
N LYS A 2 -15.17 -13.19 10.92
CA LYS A 2 -14.21 -13.42 9.82
C LYS A 2 -13.16 -14.41 10.35
N LYS A 3 -13.09 -15.58 9.73
CA LYS A 3 -12.21 -16.69 10.13
C LYS A 3 -10.75 -16.32 9.79
N ILE A 4 -9.87 -16.31 10.79
CA ILE A 4 -8.44 -16.00 10.68
C ILE A 4 -7.72 -17.29 10.25
N TYR A 5 -6.85 -17.22 9.23
CA TYR A 5 -6.08 -18.36 8.75
C TYR A 5 -4.61 -17.96 8.60
N SER A 6 -3.72 -18.86 9.04
CA SER A 6 -2.29 -18.80 8.76
C SER A 6 -2.08 -18.75 7.25
N ILE A 7 -1.59 -17.61 6.76
CA ILE A 7 -1.33 -17.39 5.33
C ILE A 7 0.03 -18.01 5.01
N ALA A 8 0.05 -19.03 4.15
CA ALA A 8 1.27 -19.44 3.47
C ALA A 8 1.61 -18.35 2.44
N LEU A 9 2.61 -17.54 2.76
CA LEU A 9 3.07 -16.45 1.90
C LEU A 9 3.95 -17.03 0.79
N VAL A 10 3.38 -17.32 -0.37
CA VAL A 10 4.16 -17.70 -1.56
C VAL A 10 4.63 -16.42 -2.25
N ALA A 11 5.82 -15.97 -1.89
CA ALA A 11 6.56 -14.90 -2.56
C ALA A 11 7.40 -15.52 -3.67
N LEU A 12 7.06 -15.29 -4.94
CA LEU A 12 7.89 -15.70 -6.08
C LEU A 12 7.95 -14.55 -7.08
N THR A 13 9.13 -13.98 -7.28
CA THR A 13 9.91 -14.09 -8.53
C THR A 13 11.14 -13.17 -8.45
N MET A 14 12.32 -13.76 -8.56
CA MET A 14 13.57 -13.07 -8.90
C MET A 14 13.68 -13.07 -10.43
N GLY A 15 13.84 -11.91 -11.05
CA GLY A 15 13.99 -11.76 -12.51
C GLY A 15 15.36 -11.19 -12.85
N PHE A 16 15.95 -11.61 -13.97
CA PHE A 16 17.19 -11.04 -14.50
C PHE A 16 16.88 -10.13 -15.70
N VAL A 17 17.42 -8.91 -15.71
CA VAL A 17 17.35 -8.00 -16.86
C VAL A 17 18.72 -7.97 -17.53
N PHE A 18 18.76 -8.28 -18.83
CA PHE A 18 19.96 -8.18 -19.66
C PHE A 18 19.87 -6.90 -20.51
N VAL A 19 20.80 -5.98 -20.34
CA VAL A 19 21.02 -4.87 -21.28
C VAL A 19 22.28 -5.22 -22.07
N SER A 20 22.18 -5.29 -23.39
CA SER A 20 23.31 -5.66 -24.26
C SER A 20 23.59 -4.54 -25.25
N CYS A 21 24.59 -3.73 -24.95
CA CYS A 21 25.39 -3.03 -25.94
C CYS A 21 26.86 -3.05 -25.49
N ASP A 22 27.71 -3.66 -26.32
CA ASP A 22 29.16 -3.80 -26.23
C ASP A 22 29.76 -4.91 -25.34
N ASN A 23 30.91 -5.41 -25.81
CA ASN A 23 31.57 -6.69 -25.50
C ASN A 23 32.19 -6.82 -24.09
N GLU A 24 31.60 -6.18 -23.08
CA GLU A 24 31.95 -6.43 -21.68
C GLU A 24 30.91 -7.35 -21.05
N LYS A 25 31.36 -8.39 -20.33
CA LYS A 25 30.46 -9.27 -19.58
C LYS A 25 29.85 -8.47 -18.42
N GLU A 26 28.81 -7.69 -18.68
CA GLU A 26 28.01 -7.08 -17.62
C GLU A 26 27.26 -8.20 -16.87
N GLU A 27 27.42 -8.24 -15.56
CA GLU A 27 26.62 -9.11 -14.71
C GLU A 27 25.14 -8.73 -14.86
N PRO A 28 24.22 -9.71 -14.96
CA PRO A 28 22.80 -9.41 -15.15
C PRO A 28 22.28 -8.60 -13.96
N ILE A 29 21.55 -7.51 -14.25
CA ILE A 29 20.92 -6.69 -13.22
C ILE A 29 19.81 -7.53 -12.59
N LYS A 30 19.93 -7.82 -11.30
CA LYS A 30 18.90 -8.51 -10.53
C LYS A 30 17.73 -7.57 -10.28
N SER A 31 16.53 -8.08 -10.58
CA SER A 31 15.25 -7.40 -10.38
C SER A 31 14.41 -8.19 -9.38
N TYR A 32 13.74 -7.45 -8.49
CA TYR A 32 12.87 -7.98 -7.46
C TYR A 32 11.52 -7.29 -7.55
N THR A 33 10.45 -8.07 -7.56
CA THR A 33 9.08 -7.55 -7.62
C THR A 33 8.29 -8.04 -6.41
N LEU A 34 7.80 -7.09 -5.61
CA LEU A 34 6.90 -7.33 -4.50
C LEU A 34 5.56 -7.79 -5.05
N SER A 35 5.26 -9.07 -4.86
CA SER A 35 3.97 -9.66 -5.25
C SER A 35 3.60 -10.78 -4.28
N VAL A 36 2.30 -11.07 -4.22
CA VAL A 36 1.76 -12.10 -3.31
C VAL A 36 0.60 -12.83 -3.98
N SER A 37 0.41 -14.09 -3.62
CA SER A 37 -0.80 -14.85 -3.93
C SER A 37 -1.30 -15.52 -2.66
N LEU A 38 -2.61 -15.68 -2.53
CA LEU A 38 -3.22 -16.31 -1.39
C LEU A 38 -4.01 -17.54 -1.85
N GLU A 39 -3.79 -18.70 -1.24
CA GLU A 39 -4.55 -19.91 -1.57
C GLU A 39 -6.06 -19.72 -1.32
N LYS A 40 -6.40 -18.89 -0.34
CA LYS A 40 -7.77 -18.59 0.03
C LYS A 40 -8.19 -17.21 -0.45
N SER A 41 -9.35 -17.13 -1.10
CA SER A 41 -10.03 -15.88 -1.41
C SER A 41 -10.69 -15.27 -0.17
N ASP A 42 -10.94 -13.97 -0.20
CA ASP A 42 -11.61 -13.22 0.87
C ASP A 42 -10.93 -13.35 2.24
N SER A 43 -9.60 -13.27 2.26
CA SER A 43 -8.80 -13.26 3.47
C SER A 43 -7.96 -11.98 3.60
N VAL A 44 -7.60 -11.65 4.84
CA VAL A 44 -6.73 -10.52 5.21
C VAL A 44 -5.71 -11.03 6.22
N TYR A 45 -4.45 -10.63 6.07
CA TYR A 45 -3.40 -10.87 7.06
C TYR A 45 -3.56 -9.93 8.25
N LEU A 46 -3.45 -10.45 9.47
CA LEU A 46 -3.63 -9.65 10.71
C LEU A 46 -2.51 -9.88 11.73
N GLY A 47 -1.36 -10.42 11.31
CA GLY A 47 -0.28 -10.78 12.24
C GLY A 47 -0.37 -12.20 12.79
N THR A 48 0.69 -12.61 13.47
CA THR A 48 0.90 -14.01 13.92
C THR A 48 0.34 -14.33 15.31
N ASP A 49 0.21 -13.34 16.21
CA ASP A 49 -0.24 -13.53 17.60
C ASP A 49 -1.47 -12.66 17.95
N THR A 50 -2.59 -12.90 17.26
CA THR A 50 -3.85 -12.19 17.51
C THR A 50 -4.53 -12.59 18.82
N ALA A 51 -4.09 -13.69 19.46
CA ALA A 51 -4.76 -14.30 20.61
C ALA A 51 -4.48 -13.60 21.95
N ASN A 52 -3.39 -12.81 22.06
CA ASN A 52 -2.93 -12.21 23.32
C ASN A 52 -2.85 -10.66 23.28
N ILE A 53 -3.75 -10.01 22.54
CA ILE A 53 -3.79 -8.54 22.42
C ILE A 53 -4.43 -7.92 23.67
N SER A 54 -3.60 -7.41 24.59
CA SER A 54 -4.05 -6.61 25.75
C SER A 54 -3.88 -5.08 25.58
N GLY A 55 -3.40 -4.62 24.41
CA GLY A 55 -3.19 -3.21 24.06
C GLY A 55 -3.98 -2.76 22.81
N TYR A 56 -3.90 -1.49 22.44
CA TYR A 56 -4.66 -0.93 21.30
C TYR A 56 -4.11 -1.38 19.93
N TYR A 57 -2.80 -1.28 19.72
CA TYR A 57 -2.11 -1.72 18.50
C TYR A 57 -0.73 -2.34 18.82
N PHE A 58 -0.32 -3.31 18.01
CA PHE A 58 0.94 -4.05 18.05
C PHE A 58 1.64 -3.94 16.71
N ARG A 59 2.97 -3.83 16.71
CA ARG A 59 3.79 -3.84 15.49
C ARG A 59 4.31 -5.26 15.24
N ASP A 60 4.08 -5.78 14.03
CA ASP A 60 4.54 -7.10 13.55
C ASP A 60 4.87 -7.00 12.06
N ASP A 61 5.91 -6.22 11.76
CA ASP A 61 6.43 -6.05 10.41
C ASP A 61 6.66 -7.41 9.75
N PHE A 62 6.23 -7.56 8.50
CA PHE A 62 6.38 -8.81 7.75
C PHE A 62 7.29 -8.61 6.54
N SER A 63 7.77 -9.73 5.97
CA SER A 63 8.67 -9.69 4.82
C SER A 63 8.14 -10.50 3.65
N VAL A 64 8.32 -9.96 2.46
CA VAL A 64 8.17 -10.63 1.16
C VAL A 64 9.52 -10.44 0.48
N ASP A 65 10.39 -11.45 0.48
CA ASP A 65 11.82 -11.26 0.17
C ASP A 65 12.05 -10.51 -1.17
N PRO A 66 12.90 -9.46 -1.22
CA PRO A 66 13.73 -8.91 -0.14
C PRO A 66 13.06 -7.80 0.69
N PHE A 67 11.79 -7.49 0.43
CA PHE A 67 11.05 -6.38 1.02
C PHE A 67 10.64 -6.68 2.47
N VAL A 68 10.75 -5.66 3.33
CA VAL A 68 10.21 -5.64 4.70
C VAL A 68 9.20 -4.51 4.77
N LEU A 69 7.98 -4.83 5.19
CA LEU A 69 6.85 -3.90 5.22
C LEU A 69 6.47 -3.63 6.67
N THR A 70 6.31 -2.35 7.01
CA THR A 70 5.76 -1.99 8.32
C THR A 70 4.34 -2.52 8.45
N HIS A 71 4.02 -3.07 9.61
CA HIS A 71 2.67 -3.58 9.87
C HIS A 71 2.32 -3.38 11.33
N SER A 72 1.15 -2.80 11.58
CA SER A 72 0.52 -2.88 12.87
C SER A 72 -0.91 -3.41 12.78
N PHE A 73 -1.33 -4.04 13.85
CA PHE A 73 -2.66 -4.60 14.01
C PHE A 73 -3.10 -4.49 15.46
N GLY A 74 -4.39 -4.53 15.70
CA GLY A 74 -4.97 -4.48 17.03
C GLY A 74 -6.20 -5.36 17.13
N LYS A 75 -6.90 -5.24 18.26
CA LYS A 75 -8.15 -5.97 18.51
C LYS A 75 -9.19 -5.78 17.39
N TRP A 76 -9.17 -4.62 16.74
CA TRP A 76 -10.14 -4.21 15.74
C TRP A 76 -9.70 -4.51 14.30
N GLY A 77 -8.55 -5.15 14.11
CA GLY A 77 -8.01 -5.54 12.81
C GLY A 77 -6.74 -4.81 12.44
N PHE A 78 -6.54 -4.60 11.14
CA PHE A 78 -5.38 -3.90 10.60
C PHE A 78 -5.32 -2.45 11.12
N GLY A 79 -4.13 -2.03 11.56
CA GLY A 79 -3.83 -0.68 12.00
C GLY A 79 -3.16 0.12 10.88
N GLU A 80 -1.87 0.39 11.04
CA GLU A 80 -1.03 1.22 10.18
C GLU A 80 0.00 0.39 9.40
N GLY A 81 0.59 0.99 8.38
CA GLY A 81 1.60 0.32 7.54
C GLY A 81 0.96 -0.38 6.36
N PHE A 82 1.25 -1.66 6.21
CA PHE A 82 0.73 -2.52 5.16
C PHE A 82 0.06 -3.77 5.73
N THR A 83 -0.87 -4.35 4.98
CA THR A 83 -1.32 -5.73 5.15
C THR A 83 -1.59 -6.37 3.78
N ILE A 84 -1.81 -7.68 3.76
CA ILE A 84 -2.11 -8.45 2.55
C ILE A 84 -3.59 -8.81 2.55
N SER A 85 -4.24 -8.71 1.40
CA SER A 85 -5.66 -9.06 1.24
C SER A 85 -5.93 -9.73 -0.10
N SER A 86 -6.92 -10.62 -0.12
CA SER A 86 -7.57 -11.17 -1.32
C SER A 86 -9.08 -10.89 -1.36
N CYS A 87 -9.57 -9.96 -0.52
CA CYS A 87 -10.98 -9.56 -0.51
C CYS A 87 -11.39 -8.91 -1.84
N ALA A 88 -12.61 -9.21 -2.28
CA ALA A 88 -13.11 -8.77 -3.59
C ALA A 88 -14.35 -7.85 -3.53
N ASP A 89 -14.77 -7.45 -2.34
CA ASP A 89 -15.92 -6.55 -2.15
C ASP A 89 -15.54 -5.10 -2.48
N ASN A 90 -16.05 -4.59 -3.60
CA ASN A 90 -15.88 -3.19 -3.99
C ASN A 90 -17.17 -2.35 -3.91
N THR A 91 -18.15 -2.83 -3.15
CA THR A 91 -19.51 -2.25 -3.14
C THR A 91 -19.96 -1.76 -1.77
N THR A 92 -19.47 -2.37 -0.69
CA THR A 92 -19.88 -1.99 0.68
C THR A 92 -19.09 -0.77 1.17
N PRO A 93 -19.74 0.37 1.48
CA PRO A 93 -19.09 1.51 2.13
C PRO A 93 -18.65 1.16 3.57
N GLY A 94 -17.63 1.87 4.07
CA GLY A 94 -17.22 1.79 5.46
C GLY A 94 -15.83 1.23 5.73
N TYR A 95 -15.32 1.58 6.91
CA TYR A 95 -13.97 1.26 7.38
C TYR A 95 -13.64 -0.24 7.45
N THR A 96 -14.66 -1.12 7.40
CA THR A 96 -14.44 -2.57 7.37
C THR A 96 -14.14 -3.12 5.98
N ASN A 97 -14.30 -2.31 4.92
CA ASN A 97 -14.06 -2.70 3.54
C ASN A 97 -12.81 -2.05 2.95
N LEU A 98 -11.67 -2.61 3.30
CA LEU A 98 -10.36 -2.15 2.83
C LEU A 98 -9.93 -2.82 1.51
N SER A 99 -10.83 -3.54 0.85
CA SER A 99 -10.52 -4.26 -0.39
C SER A 99 -10.07 -3.31 -1.49
N ALA A 100 -9.19 -3.75 -2.39
CA ALA A 100 -8.90 -2.99 -3.61
C ALA A 100 -10.19 -2.82 -4.43
N VAL A 101 -10.42 -1.62 -4.96
CA VAL A 101 -11.60 -1.33 -5.81
C VAL A 101 -11.63 -2.21 -7.08
N THR A 102 -10.45 -2.68 -7.51
CA THR A 102 -10.22 -3.64 -8.61
C THR A 102 -10.56 -5.08 -8.27
N ARG A 103 -10.84 -5.38 -6.99
CA ARG A 103 -11.28 -6.68 -6.45
C ARG A 103 -10.22 -7.79 -6.45
N LYS A 104 -9.03 -7.55 -7.01
CA LYS A 104 -7.91 -8.50 -7.11
C LYS A 104 -6.59 -7.77 -7.37
N GLY A 105 -5.47 -8.47 -7.21
CA GLY A 105 -4.14 -7.97 -7.58
C GLY A 105 -3.96 -7.83 -9.09
N VAL A 106 -2.80 -7.29 -9.50
CA VAL A 106 -2.43 -7.07 -10.90
C VAL A 106 -2.25 -8.41 -11.61
N LYS A 107 -1.53 -9.34 -10.98
CA LYS A 107 -1.20 -10.67 -11.55
C LYS A 107 -1.80 -11.85 -10.78
N SER A 108 -2.40 -11.60 -9.61
CA SER A 108 -2.93 -12.65 -8.73
C SER A 108 -4.26 -12.22 -8.10
N ASN A 109 -4.80 -13.06 -7.21
CA ASN A 109 -5.97 -12.73 -6.40
C ASN A 109 -5.67 -11.83 -5.19
N ALA A 110 -4.40 -11.57 -4.89
CA ALA A 110 -3.98 -10.90 -3.67
C ALA A 110 -3.16 -9.63 -3.96
N TYR A 111 -3.18 -8.71 -3.01
CA TYR A 111 -2.56 -7.39 -3.11
C TYR A 111 -2.25 -6.85 -1.72
N PHE A 112 -1.53 -5.73 -1.66
CA PHE A 112 -1.24 -5.03 -0.42
C PHE A 112 -2.24 -3.91 -0.20
N ILE A 113 -2.74 -3.79 1.03
CA ILE A 113 -3.49 -2.63 1.51
C ILE A 113 -2.51 -1.81 2.35
N ALA A 114 -2.52 -0.51 2.18
CA ALA A 114 -1.71 0.41 2.95
C ALA A 114 -2.60 1.39 3.73
N ASN A 115 -2.25 1.67 4.98
CA ASN A 115 -2.83 2.75 5.77
C ASN A 115 -1.75 3.77 6.13
N THR A 116 -1.95 5.03 5.72
CA THR A 116 -1.00 6.13 5.94
C THR A 116 -1.45 7.11 7.03
N GLY A 117 -2.49 6.81 7.80
CA GLY A 117 -3.11 7.70 8.79
C GLY A 117 -2.30 7.94 10.07
N GLY A 118 -0.99 7.69 10.03
CA GLY A 118 -0.09 7.40 11.16
C GLY A 118 -0.01 8.38 12.33
N ALA A 119 -0.73 9.49 12.35
CA ALA A 119 -0.42 10.60 13.26
C ALA A 119 -1.10 10.57 14.64
N ALA A 120 -2.10 9.72 14.93
CA ALA A 120 -2.88 9.89 16.17
C ALA A 120 -3.07 8.65 17.06
N TYR A 121 -3.12 7.41 16.52
CA TYR A 121 -3.63 6.27 17.30
C TYR A 121 -2.69 5.06 17.43
N SER A 122 -1.68 4.91 16.56
CA SER A 122 -0.76 3.75 16.57
C SER A 122 0.72 4.13 16.77
N GLY A 123 0.97 5.32 17.31
CA GLY A 123 2.31 5.74 17.71
C GLY A 123 3.19 6.28 16.58
N GLY A 124 2.62 6.70 15.45
CA GLY A 124 3.42 7.34 14.38
C GLY A 124 3.90 6.41 13.28
N LEU A 125 3.33 5.20 13.12
CA LEU A 125 3.89 4.22 12.18
C LEU A 125 3.59 4.64 10.74
N LEU A 126 4.64 4.93 9.99
CA LEU A 126 4.53 5.23 8.57
C LEU A 126 4.31 3.95 7.77
N ALA A 127 3.54 4.04 6.69
CA ALA A 127 3.57 3.06 5.62
C ALA A 127 4.93 3.12 4.94
N GLU A 128 5.78 2.15 5.26
CA GLU A 128 7.16 2.07 4.83
C GLU A 128 7.49 0.66 4.31
N ILE A 129 8.25 0.63 3.21
CA ILE A 129 8.85 -0.58 2.65
C ILE A 129 10.37 -0.38 2.68
N SER A 130 11.09 -1.30 3.30
CA SER A 130 12.56 -1.35 3.37
C SER A 130 13.09 -2.69 2.87
N PHE A 131 14.40 -2.91 2.91
CA PHE A 131 15.03 -4.13 2.41
C PHE A 131 15.73 -4.91 3.51
N LYS A 132 15.52 -6.23 3.53
CA LYS A 132 15.97 -7.14 4.59
C LYS A 132 17.48 -7.18 4.77
N ASP A 133 18.23 -6.98 3.69
CA ASP A 133 19.70 -6.96 3.71
C ASP A 133 20.30 -5.58 4.00
N GLY A 134 19.46 -4.57 4.19
CA GLY A 134 19.86 -3.19 4.47
C GLY A 134 20.53 -2.48 3.30
N LYS A 135 20.58 -3.07 2.10
CA LYS A 135 21.17 -2.45 0.93
C LYS A 135 20.22 -1.44 0.29
N ALA A 136 20.81 -0.56 -0.51
CA ALA A 136 20.05 0.36 -1.33
C ALA A 136 19.76 -0.27 -2.71
N TYR A 137 18.54 -0.09 -3.21
CA TYR A 137 18.06 -0.59 -4.50
C TYR A 137 17.55 0.57 -5.36
N ASN A 138 17.67 0.46 -6.67
CA ASN A 138 17.07 1.40 -7.61
C ASN A 138 15.55 1.13 -7.69
N ALA A 139 14.72 2.06 -7.23
CA ALA A 139 13.28 1.98 -7.40
C ALA A 139 12.91 2.10 -8.88
N LYS A 140 11.96 1.28 -9.36
CA LYS A 140 11.56 1.26 -10.78
C LYS A 140 10.12 1.66 -10.97
N GLU A 141 9.20 0.89 -10.43
CA GLU A 141 7.77 1.08 -10.65
C GLU A 141 6.96 0.45 -9.52
N CYS A 142 5.71 0.85 -9.40
CA CYS A 142 4.69 0.09 -8.68
C CYS A 142 3.33 0.27 -9.35
N TYR A 143 2.35 -0.51 -8.91
CA TYR A 143 0.96 -0.34 -9.31
C TYR A 143 0.16 0.05 -8.07
N VAL A 144 -0.68 1.08 -8.22
CA VAL A 144 -1.53 1.59 -7.14
C VAL A 144 -2.97 1.67 -7.59
N THR A 145 -3.88 1.55 -6.63
CA THR A 145 -5.31 1.80 -6.84
C THR A 145 -5.96 2.26 -5.54
N ASN A 146 -7.20 2.73 -5.61
CA ASN A 146 -7.95 3.09 -4.41
C ASN A 146 -8.34 1.85 -3.60
N SER A 147 -8.36 1.98 -2.27
CA SER A 147 -9.17 1.09 -1.46
C SER A 147 -10.65 1.37 -1.74
N THR A 148 -11.51 0.36 -1.55
CA THR A 148 -12.95 0.52 -1.74
C THR A 148 -13.52 1.56 -0.78
N TYR A 149 -13.02 1.57 0.46
CA TYR A 149 -13.43 2.56 1.45
C TYR A 149 -13.17 4.00 0.96
N ALA A 150 -11.94 4.31 0.54
CA ALA A 150 -11.62 5.64 0.00
C ALA A 150 -12.39 5.94 -1.30
N TYR A 151 -12.48 4.95 -2.20
CA TYR A 151 -13.18 5.11 -3.47
C TYR A 151 -14.66 5.47 -3.30
N LEU A 152 -15.38 4.77 -2.42
CA LEU A 152 -16.81 5.01 -2.18
C LEU A 152 -17.03 6.31 -1.39
N ALA A 153 -16.15 6.64 -0.44
CA ALA A 153 -16.18 7.93 0.25
C ALA A 153 -16.08 9.10 -0.74
N ILE A 154 -15.11 9.05 -1.66
CA ILE A 154 -14.90 10.08 -2.69
C ILE A 154 -16.07 10.09 -3.70
N LYS A 155 -16.45 8.93 -4.24
CA LYS A 155 -17.39 8.82 -5.35
C LYS A 155 -18.83 9.08 -4.93
N ASN A 156 -19.25 8.51 -3.81
CA ASN A 156 -20.65 8.47 -3.38
C ASN A 156 -20.91 9.38 -2.18
N HIS A 157 -19.88 10.03 -1.63
CA HIS A 157 -20.00 10.82 -0.40
C HIS A 157 -20.55 9.94 0.76
N ASP A 158 -20.04 8.70 0.84
CA ASP A 158 -20.50 7.67 1.77
C ASP A 158 -19.32 6.92 2.38
N ASP A 159 -19.04 7.18 3.65
CA ASP A 159 -18.03 6.50 4.46
C ASP A 159 -18.61 5.34 5.29
N GLY A 160 -19.84 4.90 5.02
CA GLY A 160 -20.55 3.90 5.82
C GLY A 160 -21.22 4.45 7.09
N MET A 161 -21.05 5.73 7.40
CA MET A 161 -21.83 6.46 8.42
C MET A 161 -22.75 7.53 7.79
N GLY A 162 -22.91 7.50 6.46
CA GLY A 162 -23.64 8.49 5.67
C GLY A 162 -22.73 9.67 5.28
N SER A 163 -23.31 10.86 5.17
CA SER A 163 -22.62 12.07 4.65
C SER A 163 -22.05 12.98 5.75
N HIS A 164 -21.87 12.50 6.98
CA HIS A 164 -21.63 13.37 8.15
C HIS A 164 -20.14 13.57 8.53
N GLY A 165 -19.21 13.05 7.73
CA GLY A 165 -17.77 13.17 8.01
C GLY A 165 -16.87 13.33 6.77
N ILE A 166 -17.43 13.14 5.57
CA ILE A 166 -16.74 13.32 4.29
C ILE A 166 -17.35 14.53 3.60
N LYS A 167 -16.57 15.22 2.78
CA LYS A 167 -17.04 16.32 1.92
C LYS A 167 -17.66 15.79 0.63
N GLN A 168 -18.67 16.48 0.09
CA GLN A 168 -19.11 16.24 -1.28
C GLN A 168 -18.00 16.59 -2.29
N TRP A 169 -17.51 15.58 -3.01
CA TRP A 169 -16.41 15.72 -3.96
C TRP A 169 -16.77 16.56 -5.19
N THR A 170 -15.82 17.36 -5.68
CA THR A 170 -15.99 18.27 -6.82
C THR A 170 -14.81 18.20 -7.79
N GLN A 171 -14.92 18.87 -8.94
CA GLN A 171 -13.86 18.91 -9.96
C GLN A 171 -12.55 19.59 -9.47
N SER A 172 -12.61 20.39 -8.40
CA SER A 172 -11.42 21.02 -7.79
C SER A 172 -10.74 20.18 -6.72
N ASP A 173 -11.30 19.02 -6.36
CA ASP A 173 -10.79 18.18 -5.30
C ASP A 173 -9.70 17.22 -5.76
N SER A 174 -8.84 16.79 -4.84
CA SER A 174 -7.80 15.81 -5.14
C SER A 174 -7.53 14.87 -3.98
N PHE A 175 -7.15 13.64 -4.32
CA PHE A 175 -6.64 12.63 -3.40
C PHE A 175 -5.29 12.15 -3.93
N THR A 176 -4.22 12.49 -3.22
CA THR A 176 -2.85 12.37 -3.71
C THR A 176 -2.05 11.44 -2.81
N LEU A 177 -1.41 10.46 -3.44
CA LEU A 177 -0.39 9.60 -2.85
C LEU A 177 0.99 10.19 -3.13
N THR A 178 1.70 10.56 -2.07
CA THR A 178 3.09 11.00 -2.13
C THR A 178 3.99 9.81 -1.76
N ILE A 179 4.86 9.42 -2.68
CA ILE A 179 5.82 8.32 -2.55
C ILE A 179 7.20 8.95 -2.43
N THR A 180 7.90 8.70 -1.32
CA THR A 180 9.21 9.31 -1.05
C THR A 180 10.27 8.24 -0.85
N GLY A 181 11.37 8.36 -1.59
CA GLY A 181 12.55 7.52 -1.47
C GLY A 181 13.55 8.11 -0.48
N TYR A 182 14.21 7.23 0.27
CA TYR A 182 15.31 7.59 1.15
C TYR A 182 16.48 6.64 0.96
N ASN A 183 17.69 7.18 1.04
CA ASN A 183 18.92 6.43 1.25
C ASN A 183 19.43 6.79 2.64
N ASP A 184 19.32 5.82 3.55
CA ASP A 184 19.41 6.01 5.00
C ASP A 184 18.46 7.11 5.52
N ARG A 185 19.03 8.22 5.99
CA ARG A 185 18.27 9.37 6.51
C ARG A 185 18.04 10.43 5.43
N THR A 186 18.65 10.30 4.26
CA THR A 186 18.64 11.31 3.21
C THR A 186 17.51 11.03 2.23
N LYS A 187 16.62 12.00 2.04
CA LYS A 187 15.60 11.95 0.99
C LYS A 187 16.28 12.00 -0.39
N THR A 188 15.94 11.05 -1.27
CA THR A 188 16.53 10.96 -2.62
C THR A 188 15.60 11.51 -3.71
N GLY A 189 14.29 11.41 -3.51
CA GLY A 189 13.30 11.89 -4.45
C GLY A 189 11.87 11.74 -3.93
N THR A 190 10.92 12.32 -4.65
CA THR A 190 9.48 12.17 -4.42
C THR A 190 8.75 12.03 -5.75
N VAL A 191 7.73 11.18 -5.76
CA VAL A 191 6.74 11.03 -6.83
C VAL A 191 5.37 11.25 -6.22
N ASP A 192 4.58 12.15 -6.80
CA ASP A 192 3.18 12.34 -6.44
C ASP A 192 2.28 11.68 -7.49
N PHE A 193 1.30 10.91 -7.03
CA PHE A 193 0.31 10.26 -7.87
C PHE A 193 -1.11 10.60 -7.38
N LYS A 194 -1.96 11.09 -8.29
CA LYS A 194 -3.36 11.40 -7.95
C LYS A 194 -4.23 10.16 -8.08
N LEU A 195 -4.64 9.60 -6.94
CA LEU A 195 -5.67 8.57 -6.85
C LEU A 195 -7.07 9.11 -7.15
N ALA A 196 -7.27 10.43 -7.00
CA ALA A 196 -8.38 11.15 -7.59
C ALA A 196 -7.94 12.56 -8.03
N ASP A 197 -8.33 12.97 -9.24
CA ASP A 197 -8.13 14.33 -9.77
C ASP A 197 -9.47 14.88 -10.26
N GLY A 198 -10.14 15.65 -9.42
CA GLY A 198 -11.55 15.98 -9.56
C GLY A 198 -12.40 14.71 -9.70
N MET A 199 -13.24 14.66 -10.73
CA MET A 199 -14.13 13.51 -10.95
C MET A 199 -13.46 12.29 -11.58
N LYS A 200 -12.17 12.37 -11.93
CA LYS A 200 -11.38 11.21 -12.37
C LYS A 200 -10.86 10.47 -11.15
N ILE A 201 -11.60 9.47 -10.70
CA ILE A 201 -11.27 8.64 -9.54
C ILE A 201 -10.71 7.31 -10.04
N VAL A 202 -9.51 6.93 -9.60
CA VAL A 202 -8.86 5.68 -10.01
C VAL A 202 -9.66 4.48 -9.52
N ASP A 203 -10.11 3.64 -10.45
CA ASP A 203 -10.83 2.38 -10.19
C ASP A 203 -10.15 1.14 -10.80
N ASN A 204 -8.98 1.35 -11.41
CA ASN A 204 -8.12 0.33 -12.00
C ASN A 204 -6.72 0.37 -11.37
N TRP A 205 -5.90 -0.64 -11.65
CA TRP A 205 -4.48 -0.61 -11.28
C TRP A 205 -3.74 0.34 -12.22
N GLU A 206 -3.14 1.37 -11.65
CA GLU A 206 -2.39 2.38 -12.40
C GLU A 206 -0.90 2.24 -12.13
N HIS A 207 -0.12 2.23 -13.20
CA HIS A 207 1.34 2.18 -13.14
C HIS A 207 1.91 3.53 -12.68
N VAL A 208 2.86 3.48 -11.74
CA VAL A 208 3.60 4.65 -11.25
C VAL A 208 5.10 4.41 -11.47
N ASP A 209 5.73 5.30 -12.24
CA ASP A 209 7.18 5.30 -12.42
C ASP A 209 7.86 5.86 -11.16
N LEU A 210 8.74 5.07 -10.56
CA LEU A 210 9.50 5.40 -9.35
C LEU A 210 10.99 5.64 -9.63
N SER A 211 11.41 5.62 -10.90
CA SER A 211 12.82 5.76 -11.28
C SER A 211 13.47 7.05 -10.78
N THR A 212 12.69 8.12 -10.65
CA THR A 212 13.13 9.42 -10.13
C THR A 212 13.41 9.43 -8.62
N LEU A 213 13.00 8.38 -7.89
CA LEU A 213 13.41 8.19 -6.49
C LEU A 213 14.88 7.77 -6.38
N GLY A 214 15.49 7.25 -7.45
CA GLY A 214 16.88 6.80 -7.48
C GLY A 214 17.14 5.56 -6.61
N LYS A 215 18.32 5.51 -6.02
CA LYS A 215 18.77 4.39 -5.17
C LYS A 215 18.35 4.62 -3.72
N VAL A 216 17.53 3.72 -3.18
CA VAL A 216 16.83 3.87 -1.89
C VAL A 216 17.07 2.67 -0.97
N THR A 217 17.22 2.90 0.34
CA THR A 217 17.17 1.85 1.38
C THR A 217 15.76 1.69 1.95
N ARG A 218 14.88 2.69 1.76
CA ARG A 218 13.46 2.63 2.14
C ARG A 218 12.60 3.57 1.30
N ILE A 219 11.32 3.22 1.18
CA ILE A 219 10.28 3.98 0.49
C ILE A 219 9.12 4.19 1.46
N THR A 220 8.63 5.43 1.58
CA THR A 220 7.48 5.78 2.42
C THR A 220 6.32 6.30 1.59
N PHE A 221 5.11 6.09 2.08
CA PHE A 221 3.86 6.41 1.40
C PHE A 221 2.98 7.27 2.31
N VAL A 222 2.50 8.40 1.79
CA VAL A 222 1.63 9.33 2.53
C VAL A 222 0.48 9.77 1.64
N LEU A 223 -0.76 9.62 2.11
CA LEU A 223 -1.92 10.17 1.46
C LEU A 223 -2.24 11.57 1.97
N SER A 224 -2.73 12.41 1.05
CA SER A 224 -3.31 13.72 1.33
C SER A 224 -4.57 13.92 0.50
N SER A 225 -5.51 14.71 1.02
CA SER A 225 -6.76 15.04 0.33
C SER A 225 -7.08 16.52 0.48
N THR A 226 -7.93 17.05 -0.39
CA THR A 226 -8.57 18.35 -0.18
C THR A 226 -9.73 18.29 0.82
N ASP A 227 -10.27 17.11 1.10
CA ASP A 227 -11.24 16.89 2.17
C ASP A 227 -10.54 16.71 3.53
N ASN A 228 -10.46 17.80 4.29
CA ASN A 228 -9.86 17.86 5.62
C ASN A 228 -10.81 18.50 6.62
N GLY A 229 -10.74 18.06 7.87
CA GLY A 229 -11.35 18.68 9.04
C GLY A 229 -10.31 19.06 10.09
N ASP A 230 -10.78 19.45 11.28
CA ASP A 230 -9.92 19.90 12.39
C ASP A 230 -8.90 18.85 12.87
N TRP A 231 -9.17 17.56 12.58
CA TRP A 231 -8.36 16.42 13.03
C TRP A 231 -7.51 15.80 11.91
N GLY A 232 -7.46 16.45 10.75
CA GLY A 232 -6.71 15.99 9.58
C GLY A 232 -7.60 15.57 8.42
N MET A 233 -7.09 14.68 7.59
CA MET A 233 -7.78 14.21 6.39
C MET A 233 -9.03 13.42 6.76
N ASN A 234 -10.18 13.83 6.21
CA ASN A 234 -11.46 13.12 6.37
C ASN A 234 -11.53 11.92 5.43
N THR A 235 -11.08 12.10 4.18
CA THR A 235 -10.96 11.01 3.20
C THR A 235 -10.19 9.83 3.82
N PRO A 236 -10.70 8.59 3.72
CA PRO A 236 -10.02 7.44 4.30
C PRO A 236 -8.57 7.31 3.83
N SER A 237 -7.63 7.19 4.77
CA SER A 237 -6.18 7.10 4.52
C SER A 237 -5.71 5.73 4.04
N TYR A 238 -6.49 5.07 3.19
CA TYR A 238 -6.24 3.72 2.69
C TYR A 238 -6.13 3.66 1.16
N PHE A 239 -5.06 3.04 0.68
CA PHE A 239 -4.89 2.71 -0.75
C PHE A 239 -4.40 1.26 -0.91
N CYS A 240 -4.32 0.78 -2.15
CA CYS A 240 -3.80 -0.53 -2.45
C CYS A 240 -2.58 -0.44 -3.36
N LEU A 241 -1.64 -1.36 -3.16
CA LEU A 241 -0.36 -1.47 -3.86
C LEU A 241 -0.13 -2.90 -4.33
N ASP A 242 0.51 -3.06 -5.48
CA ASP A 242 1.00 -4.34 -5.98
C ASP A 242 2.21 -4.10 -6.93
N GLN A 243 2.98 -5.15 -7.19
CA GLN A 243 4.08 -5.18 -8.16
C GLN A 243 5.13 -4.07 -7.98
N LEU A 244 5.46 -3.67 -6.74
CA LEU A 244 6.60 -2.76 -6.51
C LEU A 244 7.89 -3.44 -6.96
N THR A 245 8.56 -2.86 -7.95
CA THR A 245 9.76 -3.43 -8.55
C THR A 245 10.98 -2.57 -8.27
N VAL A 246 12.08 -3.23 -7.91
CA VAL A 246 13.38 -2.62 -7.65
C VAL A 246 14.50 -3.43 -8.31
N THR A 247 15.64 -2.80 -8.56
CA THR A 247 16.86 -3.50 -9.02
C THR A 247 18.06 -3.18 -8.13
N GLU A 248 19.06 -4.05 -8.12
CA GLU A 248 20.36 -3.76 -7.44
C GLU A 248 21.09 -2.52 -8.03
#